data_AF-A0AAV1ARZ4-F1
#
_entry.id   AF-A0AAV1ARZ4-F1
#
_cell.length_a   1.000
_cell.length_b   1.000
_cell.length_c   1.000
_cell.angle_alpha   90.00
_cell.angle_beta   90.00
_cell.angle_gamma   90.00
#
_symmetry.space_group_name_H-M   'P 1'
#
loop_
_entity.id
_entity.type
_entity.pdbx_description
1 polymer ?
#
loop_
_entity_poly.entity_id
_entity_poly.type
_entity_poly.pdbx_seq_one_letter_code
_entity_poly.pdbx_strand_id
1 'polypeptide(L)'
;MMNLSTSKSFYVCSFLVLFYPFVVTATFKSDYKNYSFPALIAFGDSVLDTGNNNYIPTIVKSDFKPYGKDFIGGKATGRFSNGKIPSDFFAEYFGIKELVPPYLDPNLTTEDLLTGVCFASSGSR
;
A
#
# COMPACT_ATOMS: atom_id res chain seq x y z
N MET A 1 -2.23 -68.53 -11.60
CA MET A 1 -2.61 -67.92 -10.30
C MET A 1 -1.53 -66.92 -9.94
N MET A 2 -1.82 -65.61 -9.97
CA MET A 2 -0.83 -64.57 -9.69
C MET A 2 -0.41 -64.61 -8.22
N ASN A 3 0.90 -64.55 -7.97
CA ASN A 3 1.51 -64.65 -6.65
C ASN A 3 1.07 -63.47 -5.76
N LEU A 4 0.59 -63.78 -4.55
CA LEU A 4 0.08 -62.80 -3.57
C LEU A 4 1.13 -61.74 -3.18
N SER A 5 2.43 -62.05 -3.35
CA SER A 5 3.55 -61.13 -3.16
C SER A 5 3.59 -60.01 -4.22
N THR A 6 3.35 -60.35 -5.49
CA THR A 6 3.38 -59.42 -6.62
C THR A 6 2.24 -58.40 -6.52
N SER A 7 1.07 -58.83 -6.07
CA SER A 7 -0.10 -57.96 -5.88
C SER A 7 0.16 -56.87 -4.82
N LYS A 8 0.75 -57.21 -3.67
CA LYS A 8 1.07 -56.25 -2.60
C LYS A 8 2.06 -55.18 -3.07
N SER A 9 3.07 -55.56 -3.86
CA SER A 9 4.07 -54.62 -4.40
C SER A 9 3.47 -53.61 -5.38
N PHE A 10 2.48 -54.01 -6.18
CA PHE A 10 1.77 -53.11 -7.09
C PHE A 10 0.91 -52.08 -6.35
N TYR A 11 0.22 -52.48 -5.29
CA TYR A 11 -0.57 -51.57 -4.47
C TYR A 11 0.31 -50.56 -3.71
N VAL A 12 1.46 -50.98 -3.20
CA VAL A 12 2.43 -50.08 -2.53
C VAL A 12 3.00 -49.05 -3.51
N CYS A 13 3.40 -49.47 -4.72
CA CYS A 13 3.86 -48.53 -5.75
C CYS A 13 2.74 -47.57 -6.21
N SER A 14 1.50 -48.06 -6.37
CA SER A 14 0.37 -47.22 -6.76
C SER A 14 -0.02 -46.21 -5.68
N PHE A 15 0.08 -46.56 -4.39
CA PHE A 15 -0.10 -45.62 -3.28
C PHE A 15 0.99 -44.55 -3.24
N LEU A 16 2.24 -44.92 -3.49
CA LEU A 16 3.37 -43.97 -3.52
C LEU A 16 3.24 -42.98 -4.69
N VAL A 17 2.83 -43.43 -5.88
CA VAL A 17 2.69 -42.57 -7.07
C VAL A 17 1.48 -41.63 -6.98
N LEU A 18 0.40 -42.01 -6.29
CA LEU A 18 -0.79 -41.17 -6.13
C LEU A 18 -0.68 -40.14 -4.99
N PHE A 19 0.15 -40.39 -3.96
CA PHE A 19 0.36 -39.45 -2.85
C PHE A 19 1.63 -38.60 -2.96
N TYR A 20 2.61 -38.97 -3.79
CA TYR A 20 3.79 -38.13 -4.06
C TYR A 20 3.44 -36.73 -4.63
N PRO A 21 2.45 -36.54 -5.54
CA PRO A 21 2.12 -35.20 -6.01
C PRO A 21 1.31 -34.39 -4.99
N PHE A 22 0.81 -34.99 -3.90
CA PHE A 22 0.10 -34.27 -2.82
C PHE A 22 1.06 -33.69 -1.77
N VAL A 23 2.24 -34.30 -1.58
CA VAL A 23 3.28 -33.77 -0.67
C VAL A 23 4.12 -32.69 -1.33
N VAL A 24 4.14 -32.63 -2.67
CA VAL A 24 4.55 -31.42 -3.41
C VAL A 24 3.41 -30.40 -3.38
N THR A 25 2.91 -30.08 -2.18
CA THR A 25 2.33 -28.77 -1.95
C THR A 25 3.41 -27.79 -2.32
N ALA A 26 3.18 -27.04 -3.38
CA ALA A 26 4.02 -25.95 -3.82
C ALA A 26 4.31 -25.04 -2.62
N THR A 27 5.46 -25.23 -1.99
CA THR A 27 6.11 -24.20 -1.20
C THR A 27 6.53 -23.16 -2.22
N PHE A 28 5.59 -22.32 -2.66
CA PHE A 28 5.91 -21.05 -3.25
C PHE A 28 6.66 -20.28 -2.17
N LYS A 29 7.97 -20.50 -2.11
CA LYS A 29 8.88 -19.65 -1.37
C LYS A 29 8.92 -18.38 -2.20
N SER A 30 7.97 -17.50 -1.95
CA SER A 30 7.96 -16.19 -2.56
C SER A 30 9.24 -15.50 -2.11
N ASP A 31 10.21 -15.39 -3.02
CA ASP A 31 11.44 -14.64 -2.81
C ASP A 31 11.11 -13.14 -2.95
N TYR A 32 10.16 -12.67 -2.15
CA TYR A 32 9.97 -11.24 -1.94
C TYR A 32 11.19 -10.79 -1.16
N LYS A 33 12.16 -10.19 -1.84
CA LYS A 33 13.13 -9.34 -1.16
C LYS A 33 12.33 -8.35 -0.32
N ASN A 34 12.59 -8.33 1.00
CA ASN A 34 12.03 -7.33 1.88
C ASN A 34 12.64 -5.98 1.51
N TYR A 35 12.01 -5.29 0.56
CA TYR A 35 12.35 -3.91 0.22
C TYR A 35 11.77 -3.00 1.29
N SER A 36 12.64 -2.37 2.06
CA SER A 36 12.27 -1.28 2.94
C SER A 36 12.44 0.04 2.19
N PHE A 37 11.40 0.86 2.16
CA PHE A 37 11.47 2.21 1.60
C PHE A 37 11.60 3.20 2.76
N PRO A 38 12.67 4.00 2.84
CA PRO A 38 12.88 4.89 3.98
C PRO A 38 11.98 6.14 3.92
N ALA A 39 11.50 6.51 2.73
CA ALA A 39 10.70 7.71 2.54
C ALA A 39 9.81 7.65 1.29
N LEU A 40 8.71 8.41 1.32
CA LEU A 40 7.88 8.69 0.15
C LEU A 40 7.78 10.20 -0.06
N ILE A 41 8.28 10.68 -1.20
CA ILE A 41 8.23 12.10 -1.57
C ILE A 41 7.30 12.22 -2.78
N ALA A 42 6.17 12.90 -2.60
CA ALA A 42 5.14 13.02 -3.64
C ALA A 42 5.20 14.38 -4.34
N PHE A 43 5.05 14.39 -5.66
CA PHE A 43 4.94 15.59 -6.49
C PHE A 43 3.77 15.41 -7.46
N GLY A 44 3.09 16.51 -7.81
CA GLY A 44 1.98 16.46 -8.75
C GLY A 44 0.95 17.56 -8.53
N ASP A 45 -0.30 17.22 -8.83
CA ASP A 45 -1.46 18.08 -8.79
C ASP A 45 -2.46 17.65 -7.69
N SER A 46 -3.74 17.98 -7.87
CA SER A 46 -4.82 17.63 -6.96
C SER A 46 -4.95 16.15 -6.64
N VAL A 47 -4.52 15.24 -7.53
CA VAL A 47 -4.60 13.80 -7.29
C VAL A 47 -3.74 13.39 -6.09
N LEU A 48 -2.63 14.10 -5.85
CA LEU A 48 -1.68 13.79 -4.80
C LEU A 48 -1.62 14.86 -3.70
N ASP A 49 -2.24 16.03 -3.89
CA ASP A 49 -2.24 17.13 -2.93
C ASP A 49 -2.87 16.72 -1.59
N THR A 50 -2.04 16.65 -0.55
CA THR A 50 -2.46 16.29 0.81
C THR A 50 -2.92 17.50 1.63
N GLY A 51 -2.92 18.70 1.04
CA GLY A 51 -3.39 19.94 1.65
C GLY A 51 -2.44 21.12 1.52
N ASN A 52 -1.44 21.08 0.63
CA ASN A 52 -0.52 22.21 0.40
C ASN A 52 -1.29 23.47 0.01
N ASN A 53 -2.34 23.33 -0.78
CA ASN A 53 -3.14 24.45 -1.23
C ASN A 53 -3.86 25.22 -0.09
N ASN A 54 -3.96 24.64 1.11
CA ASN A 54 -4.51 25.36 2.26
C ASN A 54 -3.58 26.49 2.74
N TYR A 55 -2.28 26.36 2.48
CA TYR A 55 -1.23 27.25 3.01
C TYR A 55 -0.77 28.31 2.00
N ILE A 56 -1.41 28.41 0.83
CA ILE A 56 -1.11 29.42 -0.21
C ILE A 56 -2.38 30.21 -0.60
N PRO A 57 -2.24 31.43 -1.15
CA PRO A 57 -3.36 32.23 -1.62
C PRO A 57 -3.90 31.69 -2.95
N THR A 58 -4.84 30.75 -2.89
CA THR A 58 -5.51 30.14 -4.05
C THR A 58 -6.98 29.86 -3.75
N ILE A 59 -7.81 29.82 -4.79
CA ILE A 59 -9.21 29.33 -4.71
C ILE A 59 -9.30 27.80 -4.89
N VAL A 60 -8.23 27.16 -5.37
CA VAL A 60 -8.20 25.72 -5.64
C VAL A 60 -7.93 24.99 -4.34
N LYS A 61 -8.95 24.83 -3.51
CA LYS A 61 -8.87 24.16 -2.20
C LYS A 61 -9.90 23.05 -2.07
N SER A 62 -9.70 22.18 -1.10
CA SER A 62 -10.60 21.09 -0.71
C SER A 62 -10.65 20.94 0.83
N ASP A 63 -10.54 22.05 1.55
CA ASP A 63 -10.67 22.18 3.01
C ASP A 63 -12.12 22.42 3.46
N PHE A 64 -13.09 22.06 2.62
CA PHE A 64 -14.52 22.23 2.85
C PHE A 64 -15.33 20.99 2.44
N LYS A 65 -16.58 20.89 2.91
CA LYS A 65 -17.48 19.78 2.55
C LYS A 65 -17.82 19.81 1.04
N PRO A 66 -17.92 18.67 0.35
CA PRO A 66 -18.03 17.31 0.90
C PRO A 66 -16.71 16.59 1.17
N TYR A 67 -15.56 17.22 0.88
CA TYR A 67 -14.25 16.59 1.06
C TYR A 67 -13.99 16.19 2.52
N GLY A 68 -13.20 15.14 2.69
CA GLY A 68 -12.88 14.58 4.01
C GLY A 68 -14.04 13.92 4.77
N LYS A 69 -15.23 13.76 4.17
CA LYS A 69 -16.40 13.13 4.83
C LYS A 69 -16.08 11.75 5.39
N ASP A 70 -15.32 10.95 4.66
CA ASP A 70 -14.93 9.58 5.01
C ASP A 70 -13.49 9.53 5.54
N PHE A 71 -12.88 10.68 5.81
CA PHE A 71 -11.53 10.81 6.35
C PHE A 71 -11.56 10.81 7.89
N ILE A 72 -10.38 10.77 8.52
CA ILE A 72 -10.25 10.71 9.97
C ILE A 72 -10.98 11.90 10.62
N GLY A 73 -12.00 11.59 11.42
CA GLY A 73 -12.84 12.59 12.09
C GLY A 73 -13.80 13.35 11.17
N GLY A 74 -14.01 12.91 9.92
CA GLY A 74 -14.89 13.58 8.95
C GLY A 74 -14.41 14.98 8.57
N LYS A 75 -13.10 15.24 8.68
CA LYS A 75 -12.49 16.57 8.49
C LYS A 75 -11.89 16.70 7.10
N ALA A 76 -12.26 17.77 6.40
CA ALA A 76 -11.61 18.20 5.17
C ALA A 76 -10.18 18.71 5.48
N THR A 77 -9.16 18.08 4.90
CA THR A 77 -7.75 18.45 5.13
C THR A 77 -7.09 19.12 3.92
N GLY A 78 -7.81 19.36 2.83
CA GLY A 78 -7.22 19.78 1.56
C GLY A 78 -6.80 18.62 0.64
N ARG A 79 -7.16 17.37 0.99
CA ARG A 79 -7.17 16.24 0.05
C ARG A 79 -8.39 16.36 -0.85
N PHE A 80 -8.19 16.29 -2.16
CA PHE A 80 -9.26 16.33 -3.17
C PHE A 80 -10.02 14.98 -3.26
N SER A 81 -10.43 14.46 -2.11
CA SER A 81 -11.14 13.20 -1.93
C SER A 81 -11.99 13.25 -0.65
N ASN A 82 -12.93 12.31 -0.50
CA ASN A 82 -13.63 12.12 0.77
C ASN A 82 -12.75 11.44 1.82
N GLY A 83 -11.65 10.78 1.41
CA GLY A 83 -10.79 9.98 2.29
C GLY A 83 -9.31 10.08 1.91
N LYS A 84 -8.57 9.00 2.15
CA LYS A 84 -7.16 8.85 1.74
C LYS A 84 -7.02 9.00 0.21
N ILE A 85 -5.88 9.52 -0.22
CA ILE A 85 -5.50 9.66 -1.63
C ILE A 85 -4.30 8.75 -1.96
N PRO A 86 -3.91 8.56 -3.24
CA PRO A 86 -2.89 7.58 -3.61
C PRO A 86 -1.58 7.68 -2.81
N SER A 87 -1.10 8.89 -2.50
CA SER A 87 0.11 9.09 -1.68
C SER A 87 0.00 8.46 -0.29
N ASP A 88 -1.17 8.58 0.36
CA ASP A 88 -1.42 7.95 1.66
C ASP A 88 -1.41 6.42 1.55
N PHE A 89 -2.11 5.87 0.54
CA PHE A 89 -2.19 4.43 0.34
C PHE A 89 -0.80 3.82 0.07
N PHE A 90 0.04 4.48 -0.72
CA PHE A 90 1.40 4.01 -0.96
C PHE A 90 2.27 4.11 0.30
N ALA A 91 2.23 5.22 1.03
CA ALA A 91 3.01 5.38 2.25
C ALA A 91 2.63 4.35 3.32
N GLU A 92 1.33 4.08 3.46
CA GLU A 92 0.80 3.07 4.37
C GLU A 92 1.18 1.65 3.93
N TYR A 93 1.02 1.34 2.63
CA TYR A 93 1.37 0.04 2.07
C TYR A 93 2.86 -0.30 2.25
N PHE A 94 3.74 0.70 2.12
CA PHE A 94 5.18 0.52 2.34
C PHE A 94 5.59 0.60 3.82
N GLY A 95 4.64 0.79 4.74
CA GLY A 95 4.91 0.87 6.18
C GLY A 95 5.71 2.11 6.59
N ILE A 96 5.67 3.18 5.79
CA ILE A 96 6.41 4.42 6.04
C ILE A 96 5.64 5.28 7.04
N LYS A 97 4.36 5.55 6.75
CA LYS A 97 3.46 6.34 7.60
C LYS A 97 2.01 6.16 7.14
N GLU A 98 1.06 6.40 8.03
CA GLU A 98 -0.37 6.26 7.72
C GLU A 98 -0.86 7.35 6.74
N LEU A 99 -0.38 8.58 6.92
CA LEU A 99 -0.77 9.74 6.13
C LEU A 99 0.45 10.55 5.73
N VAL A 100 0.49 11.02 4.48
CA VAL A 100 1.57 11.88 4.00
C VAL A 100 1.21 13.33 4.30
N PRO A 101 2.04 14.08 5.06
CA PRO A 101 1.73 15.47 5.36
C PRO A 101 2.06 16.39 4.18
N PRO A 102 1.37 17.53 4.03
CA PRO A 102 1.71 18.53 3.02
C PRO A 102 3.01 19.25 3.43
N TYR A 103 3.91 19.46 2.48
CA TYR A 103 5.19 20.15 2.69
C TYR A 103 5.03 21.55 3.30
N LEU A 104 3.94 22.24 2.99
CA LEU A 104 3.68 23.60 3.47
C LEU A 104 3.04 23.66 4.88
N ASP A 105 2.82 22.53 5.56
CA ASP A 105 2.35 22.55 6.94
C ASP A 105 3.42 23.14 7.87
N PRO A 106 3.16 24.26 8.57
CA PRO A 106 4.13 24.86 9.48
C PRO A 106 4.44 24.00 10.72
N ASN A 107 3.67 22.93 10.96
CA ASN A 107 3.86 22.02 12.09
C ASN A 107 4.67 20.77 11.75
N LEU A 108 5.26 20.68 10.54
CA LEU A 108 6.11 19.55 10.17
C LEU A 108 7.26 19.34 11.14
N THR A 109 7.50 18.09 11.49
CA THR A 109 8.68 17.69 12.26
C THR A 109 9.84 17.31 11.32
N THR A 110 11.05 17.26 11.85
CA THR A 110 12.20 16.73 11.11
C THR A 110 11.96 15.29 10.66
N GLU A 111 11.29 14.47 11.48
CA GLU A 111 10.98 13.08 11.14
C GLU A 111 10.03 12.98 9.95
N ASP A 112 9.05 13.89 9.85
CA ASP A 112 8.16 13.96 8.69
C ASP A 112 8.94 14.22 7.40
N LEU A 113 9.90 15.14 7.45
CA LEU A 113 10.76 15.46 6.31
C LEU A 113 11.66 14.28 5.93
N LEU A 114 12.23 13.58 6.92
CA LEU A 114 13.12 12.42 6.70
C LEU A 114 12.39 11.23 6.09
N THR A 115 11.16 10.97 6.54
CA THR A 115 10.30 9.88 6.04
C THR A 115 9.44 10.29 4.84
N GLY A 116 9.55 11.54 4.40
CA GLY A 116 8.95 12.06 3.18
C GLY A 116 7.61 12.77 3.35
N VAL A 117 7.39 13.75 2.48
CA VAL A 117 6.25 14.68 2.49
C VAL A 117 5.72 14.88 1.07
N CYS A 118 4.56 15.51 0.95
CA CYS A 118 3.94 15.82 -0.33
C CYS A 118 4.20 17.26 -0.75
N PHE A 119 4.75 17.46 -1.94
CA PHE A 119 4.94 18.73 -2.63
C PHE A 119 3.88 19.00 -3.71
N ALA A 120 2.94 18.07 -3.93
CA ALA A 120 1.88 18.26 -4.91
C ALA A 120 1.00 19.47 -4.57
N SER A 121 0.59 20.22 -5.58
CA SER A 121 -0.24 21.42 -5.41
C SER A 121 -1.34 21.43 -6.45
N SER A 122 -2.58 21.58 -6.00
CA SER A 122 -3.73 21.53 -6.89
C SER A 122 -3.74 22.71 -7.86
N GLY A 123 -3.92 22.41 -9.15
CA GLY A 123 -3.84 23.40 -10.24
C GLY A 123 -2.44 23.56 -10.83
N SER A 124 -1.43 22.80 -10.37
CA SER A 124 -0.14 22.67 -11.04
C SER A 124 -0.27 22.02 -12.43
N ARG A 125 0.69 22.29 -13.32
CA ARG A 125 0.80 21.70 -14.66
C ARG A 125 2.22 21.22 -14.91
#